data_AF-A0A7Z9N218-F1
#
_entry.id   AF-A0A7Z9N218-F1
#
_cell.length_a   1.000
_cell.length_b   1.000
_cell.length_c   1.000
_cell.angle_alpha   90.00
_cell.angle_beta   90.00
_cell.angle_gamma   90.00
#
_symmetry.space_group_name_H-M   'P 1'
#
loop_
_entity.id
_entity.type
_entity.pdbx_description
1 polymer ?
#
loop_
_entity_poly.entity_id
_entity_poly.type
_entity_poly.pdbx_seq_one_letter_code
_entity_poly.pdbx_strand_id
1 'polypeptide(L)'
;MALNNKKSIWSWAMYDFANSAYTTLIVTFVYATYFTKAIAENEVIGTVLWARGVSITAITVAILSPIMGAFADRGGYRKLFLFIMTVIAIIGSFMLYFVLPGQVIRALCWFVIGNIAFEMGGVLYNAFLPEIAPPEKIGRISGYGWSLGYIGGLFCMGVAMVTLVNPEVPWFGFTKEAGENIRATNLLVAGWFALFSIPIFLWVKEDKSNIRGTGESVFRTGFIQLANTFREMKKYRQIIRFLLARMVYNDGLVTIFAFGG
;
A
#
# COMPACT_ATOMS: atom_id res chain seq x y z
N MET A 1 -20.58 4.79 21.23
CA MET A 1 -21.80 4.58 20.43
C MET A 1 -21.40 3.75 19.21
N ALA A 2 -21.75 2.46 19.16
CA ALA A 2 -21.29 1.54 18.11
C ALA A 2 -22.02 1.83 16.79
N LEU A 3 -21.48 2.77 16.00
CA LEU A 3 -22.03 3.15 14.71
C LEU A 3 -21.74 2.06 13.67
N ASN A 4 -22.78 1.31 13.29
CA ASN A 4 -22.89 0.63 12.00
C ASN A 4 -21.73 -0.33 11.59
N ASN A 5 -21.25 -1.14 12.55
CA ASN A 5 -20.06 -1.99 12.45
C ASN A 5 -19.90 -2.80 11.15
N LYS A 6 -20.97 -3.44 10.65
CA LYS A 6 -20.84 -4.39 9.54
C LYS A 6 -20.47 -3.72 8.21
N LYS A 7 -21.05 -2.56 7.90
CA LYS A 7 -20.75 -1.82 6.66
C LYS A 7 -19.34 -1.26 6.70
N SER A 8 -18.91 -0.71 7.84
CA SER A 8 -17.54 -0.21 8.02
C SER A 8 -16.51 -1.33 7.91
N ILE A 9 -16.75 -2.47 8.56
CA ILE A 9 -15.86 -3.65 8.47
C ILE A 9 -15.77 -4.17 7.03
N TRP A 10 -16.91 -4.26 6.31
CA TRP A 10 -16.91 -4.70 4.92
C TRP A 10 -16.18 -3.71 4.00
N SER A 11 -16.36 -2.41 4.22
CA SER A 11 -15.66 -1.36 3.46
C SER A 11 -14.16 -1.40 3.68
N TRP A 12 -13.75 -1.65 4.93
CA TRP A 12 -12.36 -1.82 5.30
C TRP A 12 -11.78 -3.05 4.60
N ALA A 13 -12.47 -4.20 4.67
CA ALA A 13 -12.04 -5.41 3.96
C ALA A 13 -11.98 -5.24 2.43
N MET A 14 -12.90 -4.45 1.84
CA MET A 14 -12.85 -4.11 0.41
C MET A 14 -11.67 -3.23 0.03
N TYR A 15 -11.21 -2.35 0.93
CA TYR A 15 -9.98 -1.60 0.70
C TYR A 15 -8.76 -2.54 0.68
N ASP A 16 -8.74 -3.59 1.51
CA ASP A 16 -7.69 -4.63 1.46
C ASP A 16 -7.69 -5.43 0.15
N PHE A 17 -8.90 -5.77 -0.32
CA PHE A 17 -9.13 -6.39 -1.63
C PHE A 17 -8.62 -5.51 -2.78
N ALA A 18 -8.77 -4.20 -2.66
CA ALA A 18 -8.23 -3.23 -3.60
C ALA A 18 -6.69 -3.16 -3.52
N ASN A 19 -6.14 -3.04 -2.30
CA ASN A 19 -4.70 -2.94 -2.03
C ASN A 19 -3.93 -4.14 -2.57
N SER A 20 -4.46 -5.34 -2.38
CA SER A 20 -3.77 -6.57 -2.73
C SER A 20 -3.49 -6.68 -4.23
N ALA A 21 -4.35 -6.12 -5.08
CA ALA A 21 -4.10 -6.04 -6.53
C ALA A 21 -2.86 -5.20 -6.85
N TYR A 22 -2.63 -4.09 -6.14
CA TYR A 22 -1.44 -3.26 -6.30
C TYR A 22 -0.17 -4.06 -5.96
N THR A 23 -0.13 -4.70 -4.80
CA THR A 23 1.04 -5.50 -4.39
C THR A 23 1.30 -6.65 -5.36
N THR A 24 0.27 -7.45 -5.67
CA THR A 24 0.43 -8.64 -6.51
C THR A 24 0.88 -8.29 -7.93
N LEU A 25 0.23 -7.34 -8.60
CA LEU A 25 0.54 -7.05 -10.01
C LEU A 25 1.71 -6.09 -10.17
N ILE A 26 1.80 -5.03 -9.36
CA ILE A 26 2.84 -4.00 -9.54
C ILE A 26 4.13 -4.38 -8.81
N VAL A 27 4.03 -4.73 -7.53
CA VAL A 27 5.21 -4.91 -6.67
C VAL A 27 5.85 -6.29 -6.88
N THR A 28 5.05 -7.34 -7.01
CA THR A 28 5.56 -8.73 -6.95
C THR A 28 5.71 -9.39 -8.31
N PHE A 29 4.64 -9.53 -9.11
CA PHE A 29 4.66 -10.45 -10.25
C PHE A 29 4.80 -9.77 -11.62
N VAL A 30 3.82 -8.97 -12.02
CA VAL A 30 3.67 -8.58 -13.44
C VAL A 30 4.63 -7.44 -13.79
N TYR A 31 4.47 -6.29 -13.13
CA TYR A 31 5.24 -5.10 -13.47
C TYR A 31 6.69 -5.19 -13.02
N ALA A 32 6.97 -5.81 -11.87
CA ALA A 32 8.34 -6.08 -11.43
C ALA A 32 9.12 -6.89 -12.47
N THR A 33 8.53 -7.99 -12.97
CA THR A 33 9.13 -8.80 -14.04
C THR A 33 9.26 -8.03 -15.36
N TYR A 34 8.26 -7.22 -15.72
CA TYR A 34 8.33 -6.36 -16.89
C TYR A 34 9.45 -5.33 -16.79
N PHE A 35 9.65 -4.75 -15.61
CA PHE A 35 10.73 -3.81 -15.35
C PHE A 35 12.10 -4.47 -15.51
N THR A 36 12.31 -5.65 -14.92
CA THR A 36 13.61 -6.33 -14.98
C THR A 36 13.93 -6.88 -16.36
N LYS A 37 12.94 -7.40 -17.10
CA LYS A 37 13.16 -8.09 -18.39
C LYS A 37 13.01 -7.20 -19.62
N ALA A 38 12.19 -6.15 -19.56
CA ALA A 38 11.86 -5.34 -20.75
C ALA A 38 12.24 -3.86 -20.61
N ILE A 39 12.20 -3.27 -19.40
CA ILE A 39 12.56 -1.86 -19.22
C ILE A 39 14.06 -1.68 -18.96
N ALA A 40 14.64 -2.52 -18.11
CA ALA A 40 16.06 -2.47 -17.78
C ALA A 40 16.93 -3.05 -18.90
N GLU A 41 18.18 -2.59 -18.98
CA GLU A 41 19.17 -3.04 -19.96
C GLU A 41 19.55 -4.52 -19.79
N ASN A 42 19.54 -5.01 -18.55
CA ASN A 42 19.86 -6.38 -18.18
C ASN A 42 19.07 -6.78 -16.94
N GLU A 43 18.63 -8.05 -16.87
CA GLU A 43 17.85 -8.59 -15.75
C GLU A 43 18.56 -8.47 -14.40
N VAL A 44 19.88 -8.65 -14.34
CA VAL A 44 20.67 -8.51 -13.11
C VAL A 44 20.66 -7.06 -12.63
N ILE A 45 20.94 -6.11 -13.52
CA ILE A 45 20.93 -4.68 -13.20
C ILE A 45 19.51 -4.23 -12.85
N GLY A 46 18.50 -4.69 -13.61
CA GLY A 46 17.09 -4.42 -13.37
C GLY A 46 16.64 -4.89 -11.99
N THR A 47 17.04 -6.10 -11.58
CA THR A 47 16.72 -6.63 -10.25
C THR A 47 17.34 -5.78 -9.14
N VAL A 48 18.61 -5.37 -9.30
CA VAL A 48 19.27 -4.47 -8.35
C VAL A 48 18.58 -3.11 -8.28
N LEU A 49 18.20 -2.53 -9.42
CA LEU A 49 17.52 -1.24 -9.49
C LEU A 49 16.11 -1.29 -8.90
N TRP A 50 15.37 -2.37 -9.16
CA TRP A 50 14.05 -2.62 -8.58
C TRP A 50 14.15 -2.74 -7.06
N ALA A 51 15.08 -3.57 -6.57
CA ALA A 51 15.34 -3.73 -5.14
C ALA A 51 15.70 -2.39 -4.49
N ARG A 52 16.55 -1.57 -5.12
CA ARG A 52 16.85 -0.21 -4.66
C ARG A 52 15.61 0.68 -4.59
N GLY A 53 14.71 0.62 -5.59
CA GLY A 53 13.44 1.35 -5.57
C GLY A 53 12.54 0.94 -4.40
N VAL A 54 12.43 -0.37 -4.13
CA VAL A 54 11.71 -0.91 -2.97
C VAL A 54 12.36 -0.44 -1.66
N SER A 55 13.68 -0.51 -1.54
CA SER A 55 14.40 -0.04 -0.34
C SER A 55 14.24 1.46 -0.09
N ILE A 56 14.31 2.29 -1.15
CA ILE A 56 14.07 3.75 -1.05
C ILE A 56 12.66 4.00 -0.55
N THR A 57 11.68 3.25 -1.06
CA THR A 57 10.29 3.34 -0.59
C THR A 57 10.19 2.98 0.90
N ALA A 58 10.75 1.84 1.29
CA ALA A 58 10.71 1.36 2.67
C ALA A 58 11.36 2.35 3.66
N ILE A 59 12.54 2.89 3.33
CA ILE A 59 13.22 3.91 4.15
C ILE A 59 12.37 5.17 4.25
N THR A 60 11.80 5.61 3.13
CA THR A 60 10.97 6.82 3.09
C THR A 60 9.71 6.64 3.95
N VAL A 61 9.02 5.50 3.81
CA VAL A 61 7.85 5.14 4.61
C VAL A 61 8.21 5.01 6.09
N ALA A 62 9.36 4.42 6.43
CA ALA A 62 9.81 4.31 7.82
C ALA A 62 10.01 5.68 8.49
N ILE A 63 10.46 6.69 7.73
CA ILE A 63 10.63 8.06 8.22
C ILE A 63 9.30 8.82 8.25
N LEU A 64 8.45 8.65 7.23
CA LEU A 64 7.20 9.41 7.10
C LEU A 64 6.05 8.83 7.93
N SER A 65 6.02 7.52 8.18
CA SER A 65 4.91 6.85 8.87
C SER A 65 4.67 7.34 10.31
N PRO A 66 5.68 7.59 11.17
CA PRO A 66 5.44 8.13 12.51
C PRO A 66 4.90 9.57 12.44
N ILE A 67 5.37 10.34 11.47
CA ILE A 67 4.97 11.74 11.26
C ILE A 67 3.50 11.78 10.82
N MET A 68 3.14 11.05 9.76
CA MET A 68 1.75 11.00 9.29
C MET A 68 0.80 10.36 10.29
N GLY A 69 1.22 9.31 11.01
CA GLY A 69 0.40 8.70 12.08
C GLY A 69 0.04 9.72 13.16
N ALA A 70 1.02 10.50 13.62
CA ALA A 70 0.79 11.55 14.61
C ALA A 70 -0.17 12.66 14.10
N PHE A 71 -0.11 13.00 12.81
CA PHE A 71 -1.04 13.97 12.18
C PHE A 71 -2.46 13.41 12.03
N ALA A 72 -2.56 12.17 11.56
CA ALA A 72 -3.82 11.50 11.32
C ALA A 72 -4.63 11.32 12.60
N ASP A 73 -3.97 11.02 13.71
CA ASP A 73 -4.60 10.76 15.01
C ASP A 73 -5.11 12.02 15.73
N ARG A 74 -4.51 13.19 15.48
CA ARG A 74 -4.87 14.43 16.20
C ARG A 74 -5.83 15.35 15.46
N GLY A 75 -5.95 15.20 14.13
CA GLY A 75 -6.71 16.13 13.30
C GLY A 75 -8.11 15.65 12.87
N GLY A 76 -8.44 14.36 13.05
CA GLY A 76 -9.66 13.81 12.43
C GLY A 76 -9.66 13.99 10.91
N TYR A 77 -8.48 13.92 10.29
CA TYR A 77 -8.25 14.02 8.84
C TYR A 77 -7.69 12.71 8.27
N ARG A 78 -7.67 11.62 9.05
CA ARG A 78 -7.15 10.31 8.64
C ARG A 78 -7.80 9.84 7.35
N LYS A 79 -9.10 10.08 7.17
CA LYS A 79 -9.84 9.71 5.96
C LYS A 79 -9.41 10.54 4.75
N LEU A 80 -9.15 11.84 4.95
CA LEU A 80 -8.64 12.72 3.90
C LEU A 80 -7.22 12.32 3.49
N PHE A 81 -6.33 12.06 4.45
CA PHE A 81 -4.98 11.59 4.15
C PHE A 81 -5.00 10.24 3.44
N LEU A 82 -5.86 9.31 3.89
CA LEU A 82 -6.05 8.03 3.20
C LEU A 82 -6.48 8.26 1.75
N PHE A 83 -7.46 9.13 1.52
CA PHE A 83 -7.93 9.46 0.17
C PHE A 83 -6.81 10.03 -0.71
N ILE A 84 -6.03 10.99 -0.20
CA ILE A 84 -4.90 11.57 -0.95
C ILE A 84 -3.87 10.49 -1.29
N MET A 85 -3.50 9.64 -0.34
CA MET A 85 -2.55 8.54 -0.58
C MET A 85 -3.09 7.53 -1.60
N THR A 86 -4.38 7.15 -1.51
CA THR A 86 -5.02 6.27 -2.49
C THR A 86 -4.99 6.89 -3.89
N VAL A 87 -5.32 8.18 -4.02
CA VAL A 87 -5.30 8.88 -5.31
C VAL A 87 -3.89 8.95 -5.88
N ILE A 88 -2.88 9.25 -5.07
CA ILE A 88 -1.48 9.26 -5.53
C ILE A 88 -1.05 7.86 -5.99
N ALA A 89 -1.43 6.81 -5.28
CA ALA A 89 -1.15 5.43 -5.70
C ALA A 89 -1.85 5.08 -7.02
N ILE A 90 -3.12 5.46 -7.21
CA ILE A 90 -3.86 5.27 -8.48
C ILE A 90 -3.17 6.01 -9.63
N ILE A 91 -2.81 7.28 -9.43
CA ILE A 91 -2.08 8.08 -10.43
C ILE A 91 -0.73 7.44 -10.72
N GLY A 92 0.00 6.98 -9.70
CA GLY A 92 1.25 6.25 -9.85
C GLY A 92 1.08 5.02 -10.74
N SER A 93 0.11 4.15 -10.43
CA SER A 93 -0.23 2.99 -11.27
C SER A 93 -0.58 3.40 -12.70
N PHE A 94 -1.42 4.42 -12.88
CA PHE A 94 -1.79 4.90 -14.20
C PHE A 94 -0.59 5.43 -15.00
N MET A 95 0.33 6.15 -14.35
CA MET A 95 1.53 6.69 -15.00
C MET A 95 2.51 5.59 -15.42
N LEU A 96 2.54 4.44 -14.74
CA LEU A 96 3.34 3.28 -15.15
C LEU A 96 2.91 2.71 -16.51
N TYR A 97 1.67 2.94 -16.95
CA TYR A 97 1.24 2.56 -18.30
C TYR A 97 2.01 3.30 -19.42
N PHE A 98 2.42 4.55 -19.19
CA PHE A 98 3.10 5.37 -20.20
C PHE A 98 4.62 5.12 -20.28
N VAL A 99 5.14 4.23 -19.43
CA VAL A 99 6.58 3.96 -19.39
C VAL A 99 6.96 2.97 -20.48
N LEU A 100 7.74 3.45 -21.44
CA LEU A 100 8.26 2.63 -22.53
C LEU A 100 9.54 1.89 -22.12
N PRO A 101 9.87 0.77 -22.79
CA PRO A 101 11.15 0.09 -22.66
C PRO A 101 12.34 1.08 -22.73
N GLY A 102 13.34 0.90 -21.86
CA GLY A 102 14.50 1.79 -21.74
C GLY A 102 14.31 3.01 -20.82
N GLN A 103 13.09 3.37 -20.42
CA GLN A 103 12.82 4.52 -19.54
C GLN A 103 12.93 4.16 -18.04
N VAL A 104 14.08 3.60 -17.64
CA VAL A 104 14.32 3.06 -16.29
C VAL A 104 14.05 4.07 -15.17
N ILE A 105 14.59 5.29 -15.29
CA ILE A 105 14.42 6.34 -14.28
C ILE A 105 12.94 6.71 -14.13
N ARG A 106 12.21 6.80 -15.25
CA ARG A 106 10.79 7.16 -15.25
C ARG A 106 9.94 6.08 -14.58
N ALA A 107 10.21 4.81 -14.87
CA ALA A 107 9.58 3.68 -14.19
C ALA A 107 9.79 3.75 -12.68
N LEU A 108 11.05 3.90 -12.24
CA LEU A 108 11.39 3.93 -10.81
C LEU A 108 10.78 5.14 -10.10
N CYS A 109 10.78 6.33 -10.71
CA CYS A 109 10.17 7.51 -10.11
C CYS A 109 8.68 7.31 -9.85
N TRP A 110 7.91 6.87 -10.86
CA TRP A 110 6.47 6.64 -10.69
C TRP A 110 6.17 5.48 -9.76
N PHE A 111 6.97 4.41 -9.82
CA PHE A 111 6.86 3.28 -8.91
C PHE A 111 7.09 3.70 -7.47
N VAL A 112 8.19 4.41 -7.17
CA VAL A 112 8.51 4.86 -5.81
C VAL A 112 7.43 5.79 -5.28
N ILE A 113 6.96 6.76 -6.07
CA ILE A 113 5.89 7.68 -5.66
C ILE A 113 4.61 6.90 -5.35
N GLY A 114 4.18 6.02 -6.25
CA GLY A 114 2.98 5.22 -6.07
C GLY A 114 3.09 4.26 -4.88
N ASN A 115 4.25 3.62 -4.72
CA ASN A 115 4.48 2.62 -3.68
C ASN A 115 4.59 3.26 -2.29
N ILE A 116 5.21 4.46 -2.16
CA ILE A 116 5.19 5.23 -0.92
C ILE A 116 3.75 5.55 -0.54
N ALA A 117 2.95 6.03 -1.49
CA ALA A 117 1.56 6.38 -1.23
C ALA A 117 0.73 5.14 -0.84
N PHE A 118 0.93 4.02 -1.52
CA PHE A 118 0.31 2.73 -1.18
C PHE A 118 0.62 2.30 0.27
N GLU A 119 1.91 2.27 0.64
CA GLU A 119 2.37 1.87 1.97
C GLU A 119 1.85 2.82 3.07
N MET A 120 1.94 4.13 2.84
CA MET A 120 1.43 5.14 3.75
C MET A 120 -0.09 5.06 3.90
N GLY A 121 -0.80 4.79 2.79
CA GLY A 121 -2.23 4.48 2.80
C GLY A 121 -2.54 3.24 3.65
N GLY A 122 -1.72 2.19 3.56
CA GLY A 122 -1.79 1.00 4.40
C GLY A 122 -1.64 1.31 5.90
N VAL A 123 -0.72 2.20 6.29
CA VAL A 123 -0.55 2.63 7.68
C VAL A 123 -1.83 3.33 8.19
N LEU A 124 -2.37 4.27 7.42
CA LEU A 124 -3.59 5.00 7.78
C LEU A 124 -4.83 4.11 7.81
N TYR A 125 -4.92 3.19 6.85
CA TYR A 125 -5.96 2.17 6.75
C TYR A 125 -6.00 1.25 7.98
N ASN A 126 -4.83 0.75 8.40
CA ASN A 126 -4.73 -0.12 9.58
C ASN A 126 -5.10 0.62 10.87
N ALA A 127 -4.86 1.93 10.95
CA ALA A 127 -5.25 2.74 12.10
C ALA A 127 -6.78 2.86 12.27
N PHE A 128 -7.58 2.62 11.23
CA PHE A 128 -9.05 2.57 11.37
C PHE A 128 -9.57 1.29 12.02
N LEU A 129 -8.79 0.20 12.00
CA LEU A 129 -9.27 -1.11 12.46
C LEU A 129 -9.72 -1.10 13.93
N PRO A 130 -8.99 -0.52 14.90
CA PRO A 130 -9.42 -0.45 16.30
C PRO A 130 -10.69 0.38 16.53
N GLU A 131 -11.06 1.26 15.60
CA GLU A 131 -12.26 2.11 15.71
C GLU A 131 -13.51 1.42 15.16
N ILE A 132 -13.35 0.54 14.17
CA ILE A 132 -14.45 -0.16 13.49
C ILE A 132 -14.67 -1.59 14.01
N ALA A 133 -13.76 -2.13 14.82
CA ALA A 133 -13.81 -3.49 15.31
C ALA A 133 -13.87 -3.52 16.86
N PRO A 134 -14.73 -4.36 17.46
CA PRO A 134 -14.67 -4.62 18.90
C PRO A 134 -13.29 -5.18 19.28
N PRO A 135 -12.68 -4.77 20.42
CA PRO A 135 -11.34 -5.21 20.84
C PRO A 135 -11.15 -6.72 20.79
N GLU A 136 -12.17 -7.49 21.15
CA GLU A 136 -12.14 -8.97 21.21
C GLU A 136 -12.15 -9.62 19.82
N LYS A 137 -12.55 -8.87 18.78
CA LYS A 137 -12.73 -9.37 17.41
C LYS A 137 -11.74 -8.78 16.42
N ILE A 138 -10.85 -7.88 16.83
CA ILE A 138 -9.85 -7.24 15.96
C ILE A 138 -9.06 -8.28 15.16
N GLY A 139 -8.50 -9.30 15.83
CA GLY A 139 -7.69 -10.33 15.16
C GLY A 139 -8.48 -11.13 14.11
N ARG A 140 -9.73 -11.48 14.42
CA ARG A 140 -10.59 -12.23 13.50
C ARG A 140 -11.04 -11.39 12.30
N ILE A 141 -11.38 -10.12 12.53
CA ILE A 141 -11.78 -9.19 11.47
C ILE A 141 -10.59 -8.88 10.56
N SER A 142 -9.41 -8.65 11.13
CA SER A 142 -8.15 -8.48 10.39
C SER A 142 -7.87 -9.69 9.51
N GLY A 143 -7.95 -10.91 10.06
CA GLY A 143 -7.72 -12.15 9.30
C GLY A 143 -8.71 -12.34 8.14
N TYR A 144 -9.98 -11.98 8.33
CA TYR A 144 -10.97 -12.01 7.24
C TYR A 144 -10.71 -10.95 6.17
N GLY A 145 -10.33 -9.73 6.58
CA GLY A 145 -9.94 -8.68 5.64
C GLY A 145 -8.75 -9.12 4.79
N TRP A 146 -7.72 -9.66 5.45
CA TRP A 146 -6.52 -10.16 4.77
C TRP A 146 -6.82 -11.31 3.80
N SER A 147 -7.67 -12.25 4.20
CA SER A 147 -8.11 -13.35 3.32
C SER A 147 -8.85 -12.83 2.09
N LEU A 148 -9.72 -11.83 2.28
CA LEU A 148 -10.41 -11.16 1.18
C LEU A 148 -9.42 -10.39 0.29
N GLY A 149 -8.41 -9.75 0.90
CA GLY A 149 -7.25 -9.17 0.24
C GLY A 149 -6.60 -10.14 -0.75
N TYR A 150 -6.15 -11.30 -0.28
CA TYR A 150 -5.55 -12.33 -1.14
C TYR A 150 -6.45 -12.75 -2.29
N ILE A 151 -7.74 -12.96 -2.01
CA ILE A 151 -8.71 -13.30 -3.06
C ILE A 151 -8.77 -12.17 -4.10
N GLY A 152 -8.76 -10.91 -3.67
CA GLY A 152 -8.74 -9.75 -4.57
C GLY A 152 -7.48 -9.63 -5.42
N GLY A 153 -6.31 -9.80 -4.81
CA GLY A 153 -5.04 -9.79 -5.52
C GLY A 153 -4.95 -10.91 -6.57
N LEU A 154 -5.30 -12.14 -6.16
CA LEU A 154 -5.25 -13.31 -7.05
C LEU A 154 -6.33 -13.25 -8.14
N PHE A 155 -7.52 -12.75 -7.82
CA PHE A 155 -8.58 -12.57 -8.80
C PHE A 155 -8.23 -11.49 -9.82
N CYS A 156 -7.73 -10.34 -9.37
CA CYS A 156 -7.25 -9.28 -10.27
C CYS A 156 -6.10 -9.78 -11.15
N MET A 157 -5.17 -10.57 -10.60
CA MET A 157 -4.09 -11.19 -11.36
C MET A 157 -4.62 -12.18 -12.40
N GLY A 158 -5.59 -13.03 -12.04
CA GLY A 158 -6.26 -13.94 -12.97
C GLY A 158 -6.96 -13.19 -14.11
N VAL A 159 -7.67 -12.10 -13.79
CA VAL A 159 -8.28 -11.20 -14.79
C VAL A 159 -7.20 -10.62 -15.70
N ALA A 160 -6.11 -10.08 -15.16
CA ALA A 160 -5.01 -9.53 -15.97
C ALA A 160 -4.40 -10.60 -16.89
N MET A 161 -4.19 -11.81 -16.39
CA MET A 161 -3.62 -12.91 -17.16
C MET A 161 -4.52 -13.35 -18.30
N VAL A 162 -5.82 -13.54 -18.05
CA VAL A 162 -6.78 -14.03 -19.05
C VAL A 162 -7.11 -12.97 -20.09
N THR A 163 -7.13 -11.68 -19.72
CA THR A 163 -7.61 -10.61 -20.60
C THR A 163 -6.49 -9.89 -21.35
N LEU A 164 -5.31 -9.74 -20.74
CA LEU A 164 -4.24 -8.89 -21.27
C LEU A 164 -2.95 -9.67 -21.57
N VAL A 165 -2.54 -10.61 -20.70
CA VAL A 165 -1.21 -11.25 -20.82
C VAL A 165 -1.21 -12.48 -21.74
N ASN A 166 -2.07 -13.47 -21.45
CA ASN A 166 -2.10 -14.76 -22.16
C ASN A 166 -2.77 -14.78 -23.53
N PRO A 167 -3.85 -14.01 -23.81
CA PRO A 167 -4.54 -14.17 -25.09
C PRO A 167 -3.65 -13.76 -26.27
N GLU A 168 -3.83 -14.42 -27.42
CA GLU A 168 -3.11 -14.09 -28.65
C GLU A 168 -3.41 -12.65 -29.10
N VAL A 169 -4.69 -12.27 -29.00
CA VAL A 169 -5.16 -10.89 -29.16
C VAL A 169 -5.63 -10.38 -27.79
N PRO A 170 -4.87 -9.47 -27.15
CA PRO A 170 -5.30 -8.81 -25.93
C PRO A 170 -6.67 -8.15 -26.08
N TRP A 171 -7.48 -8.24 -25.03
CA TRP A 171 -8.78 -7.57 -25.01
C TRP A 171 -8.59 -6.05 -25.11
N PHE A 172 -9.60 -5.35 -25.63
CA PHE A 172 -9.57 -3.90 -25.89
C PHE A 172 -8.63 -3.45 -27.03
N GLY A 173 -8.06 -4.38 -27.81
CA GLY A 173 -7.25 -4.05 -28.99
C GLY A 173 -5.82 -3.62 -28.67
N PHE A 174 -5.34 -3.89 -27.45
CA PHE A 174 -3.94 -3.64 -27.10
C PHE A 174 -3.00 -4.53 -27.91
N THR A 175 -1.86 -3.98 -28.31
CA THR A 175 -0.82 -4.74 -29.01
C THR A 175 0.15 -5.38 -28.02
N LYS A 176 0.90 -6.38 -28.47
CA LYS A 176 2.06 -6.90 -27.73
C LYS A 176 3.34 -6.10 -28.03
N GLU A 177 3.26 -5.12 -28.93
CA GLU A 177 4.39 -4.25 -29.27
C GLU A 177 4.77 -3.39 -28.06
N ALA A 178 6.08 -3.27 -27.82
CA ALA A 178 6.63 -2.54 -26.67
C ALA A 178 5.98 -2.91 -25.31
N GLY A 179 5.51 -4.15 -25.18
CA GLY A 179 4.85 -4.67 -23.97
C GLY A 179 3.55 -3.97 -23.60
N GLU A 180 2.86 -3.32 -24.54
CA GLU A 180 1.65 -2.53 -24.25
C GLU A 180 0.58 -3.31 -23.48
N ASN A 181 0.36 -4.58 -23.83
CA ASN A 181 -0.55 -5.47 -23.11
C ASN A 181 -0.17 -5.67 -21.62
N ILE A 182 1.13 -5.74 -21.31
CA ILE A 182 1.62 -5.83 -19.93
C ILE A 182 1.50 -4.48 -19.25
N ARG A 183 1.82 -3.37 -19.94
CA ARG A 183 1.63 -2.03 -19.37
C ARG A 183 0.16 -1.75 -19.03
N ALA A 184 -0.78 -2.26 -19.85
CA ALA A 184 -2.21 -2.10 -19.65
C ALA A 184 -2.70 -2.76 -18.35
N THR A 185 -1.97 -3.74 -17.79
CA THR A 185 -2.32 -4.29 -16.47
C THR A 185 -2.24 -3.23 -15.38
N ASN A 186 -1.39 -2.21 -15.53
CA ASN A 186 -1.32 -1.10 -14.58
C ASN A 186 -2.58 -0.22 -14.63
N LEU A 187 -3.23 -0.10 -15.79
CA LEU A 187 -4.53 0.57 -15.92
C LEU A 187 -5.63 -0.24 -15.23
N LEU A 188 -5.60 -1.56 -15.37
CA LEU A 188 -6.49 -2.45 -14.65
C LEU A 188 -6.32 -2.27 -13.13
N VAL A 189 -5.07 -2.25 -12.62
CA VAL A 189 -4.81 -2.00 -11.20
C VAL A 189 -5.32 -0.63 -10.77
N ALA A 190 -5.07 0.42 -11.55
CA ALA A 190 -5.55 1.77 -11.25
C ALA A 190 -7.09 1.83 -11.15
N GLY A 191 -7.79 1.22 -12.11
CA GLY A 191 -9.25 1.12 -12.12
C GLY A 191 -9.81 0.24 -11.00
N TRP A 192 -9.16 -0.89 -10.73
CA TRP A 192 -9.48 -1.79 -9.62
C TRP A 192 -9.36 -1.08 -8.29
N PHE A 193 -8.24 -0.39 -8.09
CA PHE A 193 -7.96 0.31 -6.85
C PHE A 193 -8.90 1.50 -6.66
N ALA A 194 -9.21 2.24 -7.73
CA ALA A 194 -10.24 3.28 -7.71
C ALA A 194 -11.64 2.72 -7.35
N LEU A 195 -12.07 1.63 -7.98
CA LEU A 195 -13.41 1.07 -7.78
C LEU A 195 -13.60 0.50 -6.37
N PHE A 196 -12.66 -0.32 -5.91
CA PHE A 196 -12.78 -1.05 -4.65
C PHE A 196 -12.35 -0.24 -3.42
N SER A 197 -11.70 0.91 -3.60
CA SER A 197 -11.45 1.85 -2.49
C SER A 197 -12.64 2.76 -2.19
N ILE A 198 -13.56 3.01 -3.13
CA ILE A 198 -14.75 3.87 -2.93
C ILE A 198 -15.56 3.55 -1.67
N PRO A 199 -15.87 2.27 -1.34
CA PRO A 199 -16.67 1.93 -0.17
C PRO A 199 -16.14 2.49 1.15
N ILE A 200 -14.81 2.54 1.33
CA ILE A 200 -14.21 3.09 2.57
C ILE A 200 -14.52 4.58 2.70
N PHE A 201 -14.48 5.31 1.59
CA PHE A 201 -14.73 6.75 1.59
C PHE A 201 -16.23 7.09 1.72
N LEU A 202 -17.12 6.18 1.36
CA LEU A 202 -18.57 6.39 1.51
C LEU A 202 -19.08 5.97 2.89
N TRP A 203 -18.61 4.85 3.44
CA TRP A 203 -19.24 4.22 4.60
C TRP A 203 -18.45 4.33 5.90
N VAL A 204 -17.14 4.57 5.88
CA VAL A 204 -16.39 4.88 7.10
C VAL A 204 -16.64 6.33 7.48
N LYS A 205 -17.32 6.53 8.61
CA LYS A 205 -17.53 7.86 9.20
C LYS A 205 -16.33 8.20 10.08
N GLU A 206 -15.82 9.41 9.89
CA GLU A 206 -14.73 9.94 10.71
C GLU A 206 -15.34 10.66 11.91
N ASP A 207 -14.98 10.23 13.11
CA ASP A 207 -15.47 10.86 14.34
C ASP A 207 -14.63 12.12 14.63
N LYS A 208 -15.14 13.26 14.16
CA LYS A 208 -14.51 14.58 14.36
C LYS A 208 -14.68 15.13 15.80
N SER A 209 -15.28 14.37 16.71
CA SER A 209 -15.55 14.84 18.08
C SER A 209 -14.29 15.03 18.95
N ASN A 210 -13.13 14.53 18.52
CA ASN A 210 -11.89 14.54 19.30
C ASN A 210 -10.83 15.55 18.79
N ILE A 211 -11.22 16.59 18.03
CA ILE A 211 -10.31 17.65 17.56
C ILE A 211 -9.80 18.44 18.78
N ARG A 212 -8.68 18.03 19.35
CA ARG A 212 -7.96 18.77 20.39
C ARG A 212 -7.09 19.86 19.75
N GLY A 213 -7.69 21.03 19.52
CA GLY A 213 -7.01 22.33 19.45
C GLY A 213 -6.24 22.66 18.17
N THR A 214 -6.64 23.75 17.51
CA THR A 214 -5.95 24.40 16.40
C THR A 214 -4.69 25.17 16.84
N GLY A 215 -3.59 25.03 16.11
CA GLY A 215 -2.53 26.06 16.01
C GLY A 215 -1.24 25.82 16.81
N GLU A 216 -0.11 25.81 16.09
CA GLU A 216 1.31 25.98 16.49
C GLU A 216 1.94 25.08 17.59
N SER A 217 1.21 24.70 18.64
CA SER A 217 1.70 23.75 19.67
C SER A 217 1.80 22.30 19.15
N VAL A 218 1.22 22.00 17.99
CA VAL A 218 0.93 20.63 17.52
C VAL A 218 2.20 19.86 17.12
N PHE A 219 3.11 20.52 16.40
CA PHE A 219 4.40 19.93 16.00
C PHE A 219 5.25 19.58 17.22
N ARG A 220 5.36 20.52 18.17
CA ARG A 220 6.17 20.36 19.37
C ARG A 220 5.59 19.28 20.28
N THR A 221 4.28 19.26 20.50
CA THR A 221 3.63 18.23 21.34
C THR A 221 3.63 16.86 20.67
N GLY A 222 3.62 16.77 19.33
CA GLY A 222 3.74 15.51 18.58
C GLY A 222 5.12 14.88 18.77
N PHE A 223 6.16 15.67 18.49
CA PHE A 223 7.55 15.28 18.69
C PHE A 223 7.88 15.01 20.17
N ILE A 224 7.36 15.79 21.12
CA ILE A 224 7.57 15.55 22.55
C ILE A 224 6.92 14.24 22.99
N GLN A 225 5.71 13.91 22.51
CA GLN A 225 5.06 12.64 22.85
C GLN A 225 5.82 11.46 22.22
N LEU A 226 6.23 11.56 20.96
CA LEU A 226 7.08 10.56 20.29
C LEU A 226 8.41 10.38 21.03
N ALA A 227 9.08 11.48 21.39
CA ALA A 227 10.33 11.45 22.13
C ALA A 227 10.15 10.86 23.54
N ASN A 228 9.05 11.19 24.23
CA ASN A 228 8.71 10.61 25.52
C ASN A 228 8.39 9.12 25.40
N THR A 229 7.66 8.68 24.37
CA THR A 229 7.40 7.26 24.09
C THR A 229 8.71 6.52 23.79
N PHE A 230 9.64 7.11 23.02
CA PHE A 230 10.97 6.53 22.80
C PHE A 230 11.80 6.44 24.08
N ARG A 231 11.68 7.45 24.96
CA ARG A 231 12.38 7.48 26.25
C ARG A 231 11.80 6.48 27.25
N GLU A 232 10.48 6.30 27.25
CA GLU A 232 9.75 5.30 28.03
C GLU A 232 9.98 3.88 27.48
N MET A 233 10.09 3.70 26.15
CA MET A 233 10.39 2.41 25.53
C MET A 233 11.71 1.80 26.01
N LYS A 234 12.71 2.63 26.35
CA LYS A 234 13.97 2.15 26.96
C LYS A 234 13.74 1.41 28.29
N LYS A 235 12.64 1.67 29.01
CA LYS A 235 12.26 0.91 30.21
C LYS A 235 11.72 -0.48 29.89
N TYR A 236 11.18 -0.69 28.70
CA TYR A 236 10.56 -1.95 28.27
C TYR A 236 11.50 -2.79 27.39
N ARG A 237 12.62 -3.23 27.97
CA ARG A 237 13.68 -4.00 27.26
C ARG A 237 13.15 -5.25 26.53
N GLN A 238 12.10 -5.89 27.04
CA GLN A 238 11.49 -7.07 26.41
C GLN A 238 10.68 -6.71 25.16
N ILE A 239 10.01 -5.56 25.13
CA ILE A 239 9.29 -5.09 23.94
C ILE A 239 10.28 -4.76 22.83
N ILE A 240 11.41 -4.12 23.16
CA ILE A 240 12.47 -3.84 22.18
C ILE A 240 13.04 -5.13 21.59
N ARG A 241 13.32 -6.15 22.43
CA ARG A 241 13.80 -7.45 21.96
C ARG A 241 12.78 -8.14 21.05
N PHE A 242 11.50 -8.10 21.40
CA PHE A 242 10.42 -8.62 20.57
C PHE A 242 10.34 -7.89 19.22
N LEU A 243 10.41 -6.55 19.21
CA LEU A 243 10.38 -5.76 17.99
C LEU A 243 11.60 -6.03 17.09
N LEU A 244 12.80 -6.17 17.65
CA LEU A 244 14.00 -6.55 16.90
C LEU A 244 13.89 -7.95 16.31
N ALA A 245 13.44 -8.94 17.11
CA ALA A 245 13.23 -10.30 16.63
C ALA A 245 12.15 -10.34 15.52
N ARG A 246 11.05 -9.61 15.71
CA ARG A 246 9.98 -9.47 14.71
C ARG A 246 10.49 -8.79 13.45
N MET A 247 11.33 -7.77 13.56
CA MET A 247 11.93 -7.07 12.42
C MET A 247 12.75 -8.06 11.58
N VAL A 248 13.69 -8.79 12.20
CA VAL A 248 14.51 -9.79 11.50
C VAL A 248 13.67 -10.89 10.87
N TYR A 249 12.66 -11.41 11.59
CA TYR A 249 11.77 -12.44 11.07
C TYR A 249 10.94 -11.94 9.86
N ASN A 250 10.41 -10.72 9.94
CA ASN A 250 9.61 -10.14 8.87
C ASN A 250 10.46 -9.82 7.64
N ASP A 251 11.66 -9.27 7.84
CA ASP A 251 12.61 -8.98 6.76
C ASP A 251 13.04 -10.26 6.03
N GLY A 252 13.24 -11.35 6.77
CA GLY A 252 13.49 -12.68 6.21
C GLY A 252 12.33 -13.19 5.35
N LEU A 253 11.08 -13.07 5.83
CA LEU A 253 9.90 -13.45 5.05
C LEU A 253 9.74 -12.61 3.79
N VAL A 254 9.90 -11.28 3.90
CA VAL A 254 9.80 -10.36 2.75
C VAL A 254 10.88 -10.69 1.72
N THR A 255 12.11 -10.99 2.15
CA THR A 255 13.20 -11.40 1.26
C THR A 255 12.85 -12.69 0.51
N ILE A 256 12.31 -13.70 1.21
CA ILE A 256 11.88 -14.95 0.57
C ILE A 256 10.75 -14.68 -0.44
N PHE A 257 9.79 -13.82 -0.12
CA PHE A 257 8.72 -13.48 -1.06
C PHE A 257 9.18 -12.63 -2.25
N ALA A 258 10.18 -11.76 -2.05
CA ALA A 258 10.71 -10.90 -3.08
C ALA A 258 11.68 -11.60 -4.05
N PHE A 259 12.41 -12.62 -3.57
CA PHE A 259 13.49 -13.29 -4.33
C PHE A 259 13.34 -14.81 -4.48
N GLY A 260 12.32 -15.43 -3.89
CA GLY A 260 12.10 -16.88 -3.97
C GLY A 260 11.38 -17.37 -5.23
N GLY A 261 11.21 -16.50 -6.24
CA GLY A 261 10.63 -16.82 -7.54
C GLY A 261 11.70 -17.20 -8.56
#